data_AF-A0A091H035-F1
#
_entry.id   AF-A0A091H035-F1
#
_cell.length_a   1.000
_cell.length_b   1.000
_cell.length_c   1.000
_cell.angle_alpha   90.00
_cell.angle_beta   90.00
_cell.angle_gamma   90.00
#
_symmetry.space_group_name_H-M   'P 1'
#
loop_
_entity.id
_entity.type
_entity.pdbx_description
1 polymer ?
#
loop_
_entity_poly.entity_id
_entity_poly.type
_entity_poly.pdbx_seq_one_letter_code
_entity_poly.pdbx_strand_id
1 'polypeptide(L)'
;QSLHIVMLGLDSAGKTTVLYRLKFNEFVNTVPTIGFNTEKIRLSNGTAKGISCHFWDVGGQEKLRPLWKSYSRCTDGIIYVVDSVDVDRLGGGPKEWHHELPPSPTYHIQPACAIIGEGLTEGMDKLYEMILKRRKSLKQKKKR
;
A
#
# COMPACT_ATOMS: atom_id res chain seq x y z
N GLN A 1 15.31 -6.27 -10.19
CA GLN A 1 13.88 -6.62 -10.38
C GLN A 1 13.05 -5.66 -9.55
N SER A 2 12.06 -4.98 -10.15
CA SER A 2 11.18 -4.04 -9.43
C SER A 2 10.08 -4.80 -8.69
N LEU A 3 9.71 -4.35 -7.48
CA LEU A 3 8.54 -4.85 -6.77
C LEU A 3 7.27 -4.19 -7.33
N HIS A 4 6.19 -4.94 -7.47
CA HIS A 4 4.88 -4.42 -7.87
C HIS A 4 4.01 -4.23 -6.62
N ILE A 5 3.74 -2.97 -6.25
CA ILE A 5 3.01 -2.61 -5.04
C ILE A 5 1.72 -1.88 -5.43
N VAL A 6 0.60 -2.26 -4.82
CA VAL A 6 -0.68 -1.57 -5.00
C VAL A 6 -1.07 -0.86 -3.71
N MET A 7 -1.57 0.36 -3.81
CA MET A 7 -2.10 1.14 -2.71
C MET A 7 -3.63 1.17 -2.80
N LEU A 8 -4.28 0.67 -1.75
CA LEU A 8 -5.74 0.59 -1.59
C LEU A 8 -6.17 1.33 -0.31
N GLY A 9 -7.47 1.55 -0.14
CA GLY A 9 -8.04 2.40 0.91
C GLY A 9 -9.17 3.27 0.36
N LEU A 10 -10.10 3.71 1.21
CA LEU A 10 -11.23 4.53 0.77
C LEU A 10 -10.76 5.85 0.17
N ASP A 11 -11.67 6.53 -0.53
CA ASP A 11 -11.53 7.92 -0.87
C ASP A 11 -11.09 8.75 0.35
N SER A 12 -10.27 9.77 0.10
CA SER A 12 -9.71 10.66 1.10
C SER A 12 -8.78 10.05 2.16
N ALA A 13 -8.54 8.73 2.18
CA ALA A 13 -7.64 8.10 3.15
C ALA A 13 -6.15 8.54 3.08
N GLY A 14 -5.74 9.32 2.08
CA GLY A 14 -4.36 9.82 1.95
C GLY A 14 -3.42 8.98 1.08
N LYS A 15 -3.94 8.02 0.29
CA LYS A 15 -3.13 7.14 -0.60
C LYS A 15 -2.20 7.92 -1.53
N THR A 16 -2.73 8.87 -2.29
CA THR A 16 -1.95 9.69 -3.24
C THR A 16 -0.95 10.58 -2.50
N THR A 17 -1.30 11.08 -1.32
CA THR A 17 -0.37 11.83 -0.46
C THR A 17 0.80 10.95 -0.01
N VAL A 18 0.56 9.70 0.39
CA VAL A 18 1.63 8.74 0.70
C VAL A 18 2.50 8.47 -0.52
N LEU A 19 1.89 8.23 -1.69
CA LEU A 19 2.62 7.98 -2.94
C LEU A 19 3.58 9.12 -3.28
N TYR A 20 3.07 10.35 -3.26
CA TYR A 20 3.84 11.54 -3.59
C TYR A 20 4.85 11.92 -2.51
N ARG A 21 4.55 11.66 -1.24
CA ARG A 21 5.53 11.77 -0.16
C ARG A 21 6.70 10.80 -0.38
N LEU A 22 6.45 9.56 -0.77
CA LEU A 22 7.51 8.59 -1.10
C LEU A 22 8.29 8.97 -2.36
N LYS A 23 7.63 9.60 -3.34
CA LYS A 23 8.22 9.95 -4.64
C LYS A 23 9.09 11.21 -4.58
N PHE A 24 8.56 12.27 -3.98
CA PHE A 24 9.14 13.61 -4.02
C PHE A 24 9.77 14.03 -2.69
N ASN A 25 9.53 13.26 -1.61
CA ASN A 25 9.92 13.62 -0.25
C ASN A 25 9.34 14.97 0.22
N GLU A 26 8.21 15.37 -0.35
CA GLU A 26 7.52 16.65 -0.08
C GLU A 26 6.01 16.43 0.02
N PHE A 27 5.33 17.39 0.64
CA PHE A 27 3.87 17.40 0.70
C PHE A 27 3.34 18.01 -0.60
N VAL A 28 2.44 17.29 -1.25
CA VAL A 28 1.78 17.73 -2.49
C VAL A 28 0.29 17.74 -2.23
N ASN A 29 -0.37 18.85 -2.55
CA ASN A 29 -1.83 18.91 -2.53
C ASN A 29 -2.38 17.95 -3.59
N THR A 30 -3.32 17.11 -3.19
CA THR A 30 -3.92 16.11 -4.07
C THR A 30 -5.40 16.38 -4.28
N VAL A 31 -5.92 15.92 -5.41
CA VAL A 31 -7.34 15.88 -5.72
C VAL A 31 -7.80 14.42 -5.71
N PRO A 32 -9.11 14.14 -5.56
CA PRO A 32 -9.61 12.76 -5.62
C PRO A 32 -9.18 12.05 -6.91
N THR A 33 -8.43 10.95 -6.76
CA THR A 33 -7.94 10.17 -7.91
C THR A 33 -9.10 9.62 -8.74
N ILE A 34 -9.09 9.93 -10.04
CA ILE A 34 -9.98 9.33 -11.03
C ILE A 34 -9.24 8.15 -11.66
N GLY A 35 -9.70 6.92 -11.39
CA GLY A 35 -9.03 5.72 -11.88
C GLY A 35 -7.81 5.36 -11.04
N PHE A 36 -6.60 5.69 -11.50
CA PHE A 36 -5.35 5.32 -10.84
C PHE A 36 -4.16 6.24 -11.19
N ASN A 37 -3.14 6.27 -10.34
CA ASN A 37 -1.81 6.84 -10.61
C ASN A 37 -0.75 5.72 -10.61
N THR A 38 0.33 5.88 -11.37
CA THR A 38 1.47 4.95 -11.35
C THR A 38 2.79 5.67 -11.19
N GLU A 39 3.62 5.22 -10.25
CA GLU A 39 4.95 5.78 -10.05
C GLU A 39 6.02 4.70 -9.88
N LYS A 40 7.18 4.93 -10.49
CA LYS A 40 8.38 4.14 -10.21
C LYS A 40 9.25 4.90 -9.21
N ILE A 41 9.50 4.29 -8.06
CA ILE A 41 10.24 4.88 -6.94
C ILE A 41 11.40 3.95 -6.59
N ARG A 42 12.61 4.51 -6.51
CA ARG A 42 13.78 3.81 -5.94
C ARG A 42 13.92 4.27 -4.49
N LEU A 43 13.73 3.35 -3.55
CA LEU A 43 13.79 3.66 -2.12
C LEU A 43 15.22 4.09 -1.75
N SER A 44 15.35 5.22 -1.07
CA SER A 44 16.63 5.84 -0.70
C SER A 44 17.08 5.52 0.72
N ASN A 45 16.13 5.15 1.59
CA ASN A 45 16.31 5.00 3.04
C ASN A 45 15.90 3.60 3.51
N GLY A 46 16.25 3.27 4.75
CA GLY A 46 15.85 2.02 5.41
C GLY A 46 16.56 0.78 4.89
N THR A 47 16.09 -0.38 5.34
CA THR A 47 16.56 -1.71 4.93
C THR A 47 16.15 -2.06 3.49
N ALA A 48 15.09 -1.42 2.98
CA ALA A 48 14.65 -1.55 1.60
C ALA A 48 15.40 -0.61 0.62
N LYS A 49 16.44 0.11 1.09
CA LYS A 49 17.25 1.01 0.26
C LYS A 49 17.78 0.32 -1.00
N GLY A 50 17.67 1.02 -2.12
CA GLY A 50 18.12 0.56 -3.45
C GLY A 50 17.12 -0.36 -4.15
N ILE A 51 16.02 -0.74 -3.51
CA ILE A 51 14.92 -1.45 -4.16
C ILE A 51 14.11 -0.48 -5.01
N SER A 52 13.72 -0.94 -6.20
CA SER A 52 12.78 -0.22 -7.06
C SER A 52 11.39 -0.81 -6.87
N CYS A 53 10.41 0.06 -6.68
CA CYS A 53 9.00 -0.28 -6.53
C CYS A 53 8.22 0.43 -7.64
N HIS A 54 7.31 -0.30 -8.25
CA HIS A 54 6.29 0.23 -9.16
C HIS A 54 4.98 0.26 -8.40
N PHE A 55 4.56 1.45 -8.01
CA PHE A 55 3.36 1.72 -7.24
C PHE A 55 2.18 1.96 -8.16
N TRP A 56 1.04 1.40 -7.77
CA TRP A 56 -0.27 1.67 -8.36
C TRP A 56 -1.19 2.21 -7.25
N ASP A 57 -1.47 3.50 -7.27
CA ASP A 57 -2.44 4.15 -6.40
C ASP A 57 -3.80 4.10 -7.07
N VAL A 58 -4.74 3.35 -6.49
CA VAL A 58 -6.06 3.11 -7.08
C VAL A 58 -7.10 3.98 -6.39
N GLY A 59 -7.99 4.61 -7.15
CA GLY A 59 -9.07 5.43 -6.63
C GLY A 59 -9.96 4.67 -5.64
N GLY A 60 -10.29 5.33 -4.53
CA GLY A 60 -11.00 4.70 -3.41
C GLY A 60 -12.50 4.99 -3.32
N GLN A 61 -13.03 5.80 -4.25
CA GLN A 61 -14.46 6.08 -4.35
C GLN A 61 -15.21 4.76 -4.56
N GLU A 62 -16.38 4.62 -3.93
CA GLU A 62 -17.19 3.39 -3.95
C GLU A 62 -17.36 2.80 -5.37
N LYS A 63 -17.68 3.64 -6.36
CA LYS A 63 -17.82 3.25 -7.77
C LYS A 63 -16.57 2.63 -8.42
N LEU A 64 -15.39 2.87 -7.85
CA LEU A 64 -14.10 2.37 -8.35
C LEU A 64 -13.62 1.11 -7.59
N ARG A 65 -14.15 0.84 -6.39
CA ARG A 65 -13.74 -0.30 -5.55
C ARG A 65 -13.87 -1.67 -6.22
N PRO A 66 -14.85 -1.93 -7.12
CA PRO A 66 -14.88 -3.18 -7.88
C PRO A 66 -13.61 -3.47 -8.69
N LEU A 67 -12.83 -2.45 -9.06
CA LEU A 67 -11.59 -2.60 -9.81
C LEU A 67 -10.40 -3.06 -8.94
N TRP A 68 -10.46 -2.90 -7.62
CA TRP A 68 -9.35 -3.23 -6.73
C TRP A 68 -8.90 -4.69 -6.83
N LYS A 69 -9.85 -5.61 -7.06
CA LYS A 69 -9.56 -7.03 -7.30
C LYS A 69 -8.72 -7.24 -8.57
N SER A 70 -8.88 -6.40 -9.58
CA SER A 70 -8.11 -6.49 -10.82
C SER A 70 -6.69 -5.97 -10.62
N TYR A 71 -6.52 -4.83 -9.93
CA TYR A 71 -5.21 -4.24 -9.67
C TYR A 71 -4.37 -5.06 -8.68
N SER A 72 -4.99 -5.66 -7.66
CA SER A 72 -4.30 -6.46 -6.64
C SER A 72 -3.84 -7.84 -7.11
N ARG A 73 -4.20 -8.27 -8.33
CA ARG A 73 -3.73 -9.55 -8.88
C ARG A 73 -2.22 -9.50 -9.11
N CYS A 74 -1.55 -10.58 -8.70
CA CYS A 74 -0.12 -10.80 -8.95
C CYS A 74 0.79 -9.65 -8.45
N THR A 75 0.36 -8.91 -7.43
CA THR A 75 1.21 -7.93 -6.75
C THR A 75 2.17 -8.62 -5.80
N ASP A 76 3.31 -7.99 -5.55
CA ASP A 76 4.23 -8.43 -4.52
C ASP A 76 3.71 -8.05 -3.12
N GLY A 77 3.08 -6.88 -3.00
CA GLY A 77 2.53 -6.37 -1.75
C GLY A 77 1.40 -5.38 -1.95
N ILE A 78 0.62 -5.17 -0.89
CA ILE A 78 -0.45 -4.18 -0.82
C ILE A 78 -0.14 -3.25 0.34
N ILE A 79 -0.29 -1.94 0.12
CA ILE A 79 -0.36 -0.93 1.18
C ILE A 79 -1.83 -0.54 1.30
N TYR A 80 -2.41 -0.82 2.47
CA TYR A 80 -3.77 -0.43 2.77
C TYR A 80 -3.75 0.84 3.62
N VAL A 81 -4.21 1.95 3.09
CA VAL A 81 -4.18 3.25 3.78
C VAL A 81 -5.52 3.51 4.43
N VAL A 82 -5.47 3.87 5.70
CA VAL A 82 -6.61 4.13 6.56
C VAL A 82 -6.43 5.51 7.17
N ASP A 83 -7.46 6.34 7.11
CA ASP A 83 -7.49 7.58 7.87
C ASP A 83 -7.87 7.25 9.32
N SER A 84 -6.94 7.48 10.25
CA SER A 84 -7.14 7.19 11.67
C SER A 84 -8.13 8.14 12.35
N VAL A 85 -8.44 9.29 11.75
CA VAL A 85 -9.41 10.25 12.33
C VAL A 85 -10.84 10.00 11.84
N ASP A 86 -11.02 9.26 10.75
CA ASP A 86 -12.34 8.93 10.19
C ASP A 86 -12.95 7.71 10.90
N VAL A 87 -13.29 7.90 12.18
CA VAL A 87 -13.81 6.85 13.06
C VAL A 87 -15.15 6.28 12.60
N ASP A 88 -15.97 7.07 11.88
CA ASP A 88 -17.27 6.64 11.38
C ASP A 88 -17.10 5.57 10.30
N ARG A 89 -16.14 5.75 9.39
CA ARG A 89 -15.82 4.74 8.36
C ARG A 89 -15.03 3.55 8.91
N LEU A 90 -14.36 3.71 10.05
CA LEU A 90 -13.80 2.59 10.81
C LEU A 90 -14.88 1.77 11.55
N GLY A 91 -15.96 2.44 11.97
CA GLY A 91 -17.07 1.89 12.75
C GLY A 91 -17.99 0.92 11.99
N GLY A 92 -17.91 0.85 10.65
CA GLY A 92 -18.55 -0.19 9.83
C GLY A 92 -18.04 -1.63 10.13
N GLY A 93 -17.03 -1.73 10.99
CA GLY A 93 -16.52 -2.97 11.54
C GLY A 93 -15.47 -3.63 10.64
N PRO A 94 -14.78 -4.68 11.14
CA PRO A 94 -13.73 -5.39 10.41
C PRO A 94 -14.19 -5.97 9.05
N LYS A 95 -15.50 -6.09 8.82
CA LYS A 95 -16.05 -6.83 7.68
C LYS A 95 -15.78 -6.15 6.33
N GLU A 96 -15.88 -4.84 6.22
CA GLU A 96 -15.85 -4.17 4.91
C GLU A 96 -14.47 -4.25 4.25
N TRP A 97 -13.40 -3.96 4.98
CA TRP A 97 -12.03 -4.02 4.48
C TRP A 97 -11.51 -5.46 4.30
N HIS A 98 -11.98 -6.41 5.12
CA HIS A 98 -11.57 -7.82 5.01
C HIS A 98 -12.15 -8.53 3.78
N HIS A 99 -13.32 -8.11 3.28
CA HIS A 99 -13.86 -8.65 2.03
C HIS A 99 -13.04 -8.28 0.79
N GLU A 100 -12.31 -7.16 0.87
CA GLU A 100 -11.51 -6.64 -0.24
C GLU A 100 -10.07 -7.22 -0.26
N LEU A 101 -9.66 -7.90 0.81
CA LEU A 101 -8.34 -8.52 0.94
C LEU A 101 -8.42 -10.05 0.77
N PRO A 102 -7.29 -10.71 0.40
CA PRO A 102 -7.21 -12.16 0.39
C PRO A 102 -7.53 -12.75 1.78
N PRO A 103 -8.16 -13.94 1.86
CA PRO A 103 -8.42 -14.58 3.14
C PRO A 103 -7.13 -14.87 3.92
N SER A 104 -7.13 -14.53 5.21
CA SER A 104 -5.98 -14.65 6.14
C SER A 104 -4.70 -13.95 5.67
N PRO A 105 -4.73 -12.63 5.43
CA PRO A 105 -3.54 -11.91 5.01
C PRO A 105 -2.52 -11.87 6.16
N THR A 106 -1.25 -12.10 5.87
CA THR A 106 -0.20 -11.63 6.80
C THR A 106 -0.13 -10.11 6.64
N TYR A 107 -0.37 -9.37 7.72
CA TYR A 107 -0.37 -7.91 7.71
C TYR A 107 0.50 -7.35 8.84
N HIS A 108 0.83 -6.07 8.70
CA HIS A 108 1.50 -5.24 9.70
C HIS A 108 0.78 -3.89 9.72
N ILE A 109 0.55 -3.33 10.91
CA ILE A 109 -0.01 -1.98 11.05
C ILE A 109 1.14 -1.04 11.37
N GLN A 110 1.30 -0.02 10.54
CA GLN A 110 2.31 1.01 10.73
C GLN A 110 1.62 2.37 10.97
N PRO A 111 1.77 2.97 12.15
CA PRO A 111 1.44 4.38 12.34
C PRO A 111 2.31 5.23 11.41
N ALA A 112 1.67 6.14 10.68
CA ALA A 112 2.37 7.02 9.75
C ALA A 112 1.60 8.33 9.54
N CYS A 113 2.33 9.38 9.17
CA CYS A 113 1.76 10.64 8.74
C CYS A 113 2.25 10.99 7.34
N ALA A 114 1.38 10.88 6.34
CA ALA A 114 1.72 11.19 4.94
C ALA A 114 2.14 12.66 4.74
N ILE A 115 1.60 13.56 5.57
CA ILE A 115 1.86 15.01 5.48
C ILE A 115 3.30 15.33 5.83
N ILE A 116 3.93 14.64 6.78
CA ILE A 116 5.31 14.92 7.21
C ILE A 116 6.30 13.79 6.87
N GLY A 117 5.79 12.62 6.47
CA GLY A 117 6.59 11.47 6.05
C GLY A 117 6.96 10.49 7.16
N GLU A 118 6.64 10.79 8.42
CA GLU A 118 6.93 9.90 9.56
C GLU A 118 6.24 8.54 9.41
N GLY A 119 6.96 7.47 9.78
CA GLY A 119 6.47 6.09 9.74
C GLY A 119 6.44 5.44 8.35
N LEU A 120 6.61 6.21 7.27
CA LEU A 120 6.53 5.66 5.90
C LEU A 120 7.73 4.77 5.56
N THR A 121 8.93 5.14 6.00
CA THR A 121 10.14 4.35 5.74
C THR A 121 10.06 3.01 6.48
N GLU A 122 9.64 3.04 7.74
CA GLU A 122 9.43 1.87 8.59
C GLU A 122 8.37 0.94 8.02
N GLY A 123 7.27 1.50 7.51
CA GLY A 123 6.22 0.75 6.82
C GLY A 123 6.73 0.05 5.56
N MET A 124 7.54 0.75 4.75
CA MET A 124 8.14 0.18 3.54
C MET A 124 9.16 -0.92 3.86
N ASP A 125 9.96 -0.74 4.91
CA ASP A 125 10.90 -1.76 5.38
C ASP A 125 10.15 -3.02 5.84
N LYS A 126 9.08 -2.87 6.62
CA LYS A 126 8.25 -4.01 7.05
C LYS A 126 7.58 -4.72 5.88
N LEU A 127 7.03 -3.98 4.92
CA LEU A 127 6.47 -4.55 3.71
C LEU A 127 7.53 -5.37 2.94
N TYR A 128 8.73 -4.82 2.80
CA TYR A 128 9.84 -5.49 2.12
C TYR A 128 10.26 -6.78 2.83
N GLU A 129 10.41 -6.75 4.16
CA GLU A 129 10.69 -7.94 4.98
C GLU A 129 9.63 -9.04 4.78
N MET A 130 8.35 -8.67 4.80
CA MET A 130 7.23 -9.59 4.59
C MET A 130 7.28 -10.23 3.19
N ILE A 131 7.56 -9.44 2.16
CA ILE A 131 7.71 -9.92 0.77
C ILE A 131 8.86 -10.93 0.66
N LEU A 132 10.02 -10.62 1.24
CA LEU A 132 11.17 -11.52 1.25
C LEU A 132 10.87 -12.84 1.97
N LYS A 133 10.21 -12.77 3.14
CA LYS A 133 9.79 -13.95 3.91
C LYS A 133 8.85 -14.84 3.10
N ARG A 134 7.84 -14.24 2.44
CA ARG A 134 6.89 -14.96 1.56
C ARG A 134 7.61 -15.64 0.39
N ARG A 135 8.50 -14.92 -0.31
CA ARG A 135 9.27 -15.47 -1.44
C ARG A 135 10.18 -16.64 -1.01
N LYS A 136 10.83 -16.55 0.16
CA LYS A 136 11.63 -17.65 0.73
C LYS A 136 10.76 -18.89 1.01
N SER A 137 9.61 -18.72 1.66
CA SER A 137 8.67 -19.81 1.95
C SER A 137 8.17 -20.51 0.68
N LEU A 138 7.80 -19.75 -0.36
CA LEU A 138 7.36 -20.31 -1.64
C LEU A 138 8.47 -21.12 -2.35
N LYS A 139 9.73 -20.66 -2.30
CA LYS A 139 10.87 -21.40 -2.85
C LYS A 139 11.12 -22.72 -2.11
N GLN A 140 10.97 -22.74 -0.79
CA GLN A 140 11.12 -23.97 0.01
C GLN A 140 10.00 -24.97 -0.29
N LYS A 141 8.76 -24.51 -0.45
CA LYS A 141 7.62 -25.38 -0.83
C LYS A 141 7.79 -26.01 -2.20
N LYS A 142 8.41 -25.32 -3.18
CA LYS A 142 8.68 -25.86 -4.52
C LYS A 142 9.81 -26.89 -4.56
N LYS A 143 10.66 -26.95 -3.52
CA LYS A 143 11.76 -27.92 -3.42
C LYS A 143 11.35 -29.20 -2.69
N ARG A 144 10.16 -29.23 -2.10
CA ARG A 144 9.54 -30.40 -1.48
C ARG A 144 8.55 -31.00 -2.47
#